data_AF-W4LT20-F1
#
_entry.id   AF-W4LT20-F1
#
_cell.length_a   1.000
_cell.length_b   1.000
_cell.length_c   1.000
_cell.angle_alpha   90.00
_cell.angle_beta   90.00
_cell.angle_gamma   90.00
#
_symmetry.space_group_name_H-M   'P 1'
#
loop_
_entity.id
_entity.type
_entity.pdbx_description
1 polymer ?
#
loop_
_entity_poly.entity_id
_entity_poly.type
_entity_poly.pdbx_seq_one_letter_code
_entity_poly.pdbx_strand_id
1 'polypeptide(L)'
;MKVYMADQPVLARAIVEGLGGGVAKAGYVECGEDRVTYSLDHLLTLYDPEDYHPAYKQWQMAELPINMVPWRYKPRSGAEKQLQVIEWLLQQADEVVHAGAPDAEG
;
A
#
# COMPACT_ATOMS: atom_id res chain seq x y z
N MET A 1 -0.45 -14.25 -14.76
CA MET A 1 0.52 -13.34 -14.15
C MET A 1 0.31 -13.34 -12.64
N LYS A 2 1.32 -13.78 -11.86
CA LYS A 2 1.31 -13.61 -10.41
C LYS A 2 1.91 -12.26 -10.02
N VAL A 3 1.32 -11.61 -9.02
CA VAL A 3 1.87 -10.38 -8.42
C VAL A 3 2.27 -10.66 -6.98
N TYR A 4 3.57 -10.58 -6.71
CA TYR A 4 4.12 -10.60 -5.35
C TYR A 4 4.14 -9.18 -4.80
N MET A 5 3.49 -8.95 -3.66
CA MET A 5 3.42 -7.64 -3.02
C MET A 5 4.16 -7.70 -1.68
N ALA A 6 5.37 -7.13 -1.67
CA ALA A 6 6.18 -7.01 -0.47
C ALA A 6 5.83 -5.73 0.31
N ASP A 7 6.15 -5.70 1.61
CA ASP A 7 5.96 -4.52 2.46
C ASP A 7 7.02 -3.43 2.22
N GLN A 8 8.22 -3.82 1.77
CA GLN A 8 9.38 -2.96 1.59
C GLN A 8 10.22 -3.33 0.35
N PRO A 9 10.97 -2.37 -0.24
CA PRO A 9 11.80 -2.63 -1.42
C PRO A 9 12.87 -3.71 -1.22
N VAL A 10 13.40 -3.84 0.00
CA VAL A 10 14.45 -4.84 0.31
C VAL A 10 13.89 -6.25 0.24
N LEU A 11 12.69 -6.48 0.78
CA LEU A 11 12.03 -7.78 0.70
C LEU A 11 11.64 -8.12 -0.74
N ALA A 12 11.14 -7.12 -1.49
CA ALA A 12 10.86 -7.28 -2.91
C ALA A 12 12.09 -7.73 -3.71
N ARG A 13 13.26 -7.14 -3.42
CA ARG A 13 14.52 -7.54 -4.04
C ARG A 13 14.88 -8.99 -3.72
N ALA A 14 14.71 -9.43 -2.47
CA ALA A 14 14.96 -10.82 -2.10
C ALA A 14 14.04 -11.80 -2.85
N ILE A 15 12.77 -11.44 -3.04
CA ILE A 15 11.82 -12.22 -3.85
C ILE A 15 12.29 -12.28 -5.31
N VAL A 16 12.67 -11.15 -5.90
CA VAL A 16 13.20 -11.09 -7.28
C VAL A 16 14.42 -12.00 -7.44
N GLU A 17 15.35 -11.98 -6.48
CA GLU A 17 16.54 -12.85 -6.49
C GLU A 17 16.14 -14.34 -6.43
N GLY A 18 15.17 -14.70 -5.59
CA GLY A 18 14.61 -16.06 -5.52
C GLY A 18 13.90 -16.52 -6.79
N LEU A 19 13.34 -15.59 -7.58
CA LEU A 19 12.70 -15.85 -8.87
C LEU A 19 13.71 -15.89 -10.04
N GLY A 20 15.02 -15.75 -9.78
CA GLY A 20 16.06 -15.78 -10.82
C GLY A 20 16.36 -14.43 -11.47
N GLY A 21 15.93 -13.33 -10.84
CA GLY A 21 16.16 -11.97 -11.31
C GLY A 21 15.00 -11.37 -12.10
N GLY A 22 15.22 -10.20 -12.69
CA GLY A 22 14.17 -9.49 -13.43
C GLY A 22 14.59 -8.13 -13.97
N VAL A 23 13.66 -7.47 -14.67
CA VAL A 23 13.85 -6.13 -15.24
C VAL A 23 13.10 -5.12 -14.39
N ALA A 24 13.84 -4.18 -13.81
CA ALA A 24 13.26 -3.12 -13.00
C ALA A 24 12.41 -2.16 -13.85
N LYS A 25 11.24 -1.79 -13.32
CA LYS A 25 10.32 -0.77 -13.84
C LYS A 25 10.04 0.26 -12.74
N ALA A 26 9.29 1.30 -13.07
CA ALA A 26 8.84 2.27 -12.09
C ALA A 26 7.85 1.61 -11.11
N GLY A 27 8.32 1.31 -9.89
CA GLY A 27 7.51 0.79 -8.79
C GLY A 27 7.35 -0.73 -8.73
N TYR A 28 7.93 -1.50 -9.65
CA TYR A 28 7.90 -2.97 -9.64
C TYR A 28 9.03 -3.58 -10.48
N VAL A 29 9.16 -4.90 -10.47
CA VAL A 29 10.12 -5.67 -11.25
C VAL A 29 9.39 -6.75 -12.05
N GLU A 30 9.77 -6.91 -13.32
CA GLU A 30 9.29 -7.98 -14.19
C GLU A 30 10.17 -9.22 -14.04
N CYS A 31 9.60 -10.32 -13.54
CA CYS A 31 10.27 -11.60 -13.30
C CYS A 31 9.64 -12.67 -14.19
N GLY A 32 10.08 -12.74 -15.45
CA GLY A 32 9.43 -13.60 -16.46
C GLY A 32 7.96 -13.23 -16.65
N GLU A 33 7.06 -14.19 -16.40
CA GLU A 33 5.61 -13.99 -16.47
C GLU A 33 5.00 -13.37 -15.20
N ASP A 34 5.80 -13.20 -14.15
CA ASP A 34 5.38 -12.68 -12.86
C ASP A 34 5.86 -11.24 -12.63
N ARG A 35 5.27 -10.59 -11.63
CA ARG A 35 5.60 -9.22 -11.23
C ARG A 35 5.86 -9.17 -9.73
N VAL A 36 6.91 -8.46 -9.33
CA VAL A 36 7.21 -8.20 -7.92
C VAL A 36 7.10 -6.71 -7.68
N THR A 37 6.19 -6.30 -6.81
CA THR A 37 6.00 -4.92 -6.37
C THR A 37 6.19 -4.81 -4.85
N TYR A 38 6.17 -3.60 -4.33
CA TYR A 38 6.35 -3.32 -2.92
C TYR A 38 5.57 -2.10 -2.47
N SER A 39 5.21 -2.06 -1.19
CA SER A 39 4.82 -0.82 -0.53
C SER A 39 6.04 -0.03 -0.04
N LEU A 40 5.79 1.22 0.34
CA LEU A 40 6.77 2.12 0.94
C LEU A 40 6.27 2.44 2.37
N ASP A 41 6.34 1.44 3.25
CA ASP A 41 5.52 1.33 4.46
C ASP A 41 4.02 1.40 4.13
N HIS A 42 3.18 1.87 5.04
CA HIS A 42 1.75 2.03 4.79
C HIS A 42 1.48 2.95 3.58
N LEU A 43 0.77 2.41 2.58
CA LEU A 43 0.30 3.16 1.41
C LEU A 43 -0.95 3.99 1.72
N LEU A 44 -1.70 3.58 2.74
CA LEU A 44 -2.93 4.21 3.18
C LEU A 44 -2.78 4.63 4.65
N THR A 45 -3.37 5.76 5.01
CA THR A 45 -3.56 6.18 6.40
C THR A 45 -5.04 6.29 6.69
N LEU A 46 -5.41 6.30 7.97
CA LEU A 46 -6.76 6.71 8.35
C LEU A 46 -7.01 8.15 7.88
N TYR A 47 -8.29 8.45 7.63
CA TYR A 47 -8.75 9.84 7.56
C TYR A 47 -8.47 10.52 8.90
N ASP A 48 -8.01 11.76 8.83
CA ASP A 48 -7.92 12.66 9.97
C ASP A 48 -9.34 13.12 10.36
N PRO A 49 -9.57 13.61 11.59
CA PRO A 49 -10.88 14.09 12.00
C PRO A 49 -11.51 15.10 11.03
N GLU A 50 -10.71 16.06 10.54
CA GLU A 50 -11.17 17.09 9.59
C GLU A 50 -11.61 16.53 8.23
N ASP A 51 -11.15 15.35 7.83
CA ASP A 51 -11.58 14.71 6.59
C ASP A 51 -13.01 14.18 6.71
N TYR A 52 -13.47 13.87 7.93
CA TYR A 52 -14.86 13.49 8.20
C TYR A 52 -15.76 14.72 8.33
N HIS A 53 -15.30 15.75 9.06
CA HIS A 53 -16.05 16.98 9.24
C HIS A 53 -15.12 18.18 9.49
N PRO A 54 -15.24 19.29 8.72
CA PRO A 54 -14.34 20.44 8.85
C PRO A 54 -14.27 21.05 10.25
N ALA A 55 -15.33 20.95 11.06
CA ALA A 55 -15.32 21.46 12.44
C ALA A 55 -14.32 20.71 13.34
N TYR A 56 -14.02 19.44 13.05
CA TYR A 56 -13.07 18.64 13.83
C TYR A 56 -11.62 19.05 13.64
N LYS A 57 -11.34 19.94 12.66
CA LYS A 57 -10.02 20.55 12.51
C LYS A 57 -9.60 21.35 13.74
N GLN A 58 -10.56 21.97 14.42
CA GLN A 58 -10.31 22.67 15.67
C GLN A 58 -10.72 21.80 16.85
N TRP A 59 -9.79 21.59 17.78
CA TRP A 59 -10.03 20.75 18.94
C TRP A 59 -10.89 21.49 19.96
N GLN A 60 -12.10 20.98 20.20
CA GLN A 60 -13.06 21.55 21.15
C GLN A 60 -13.71 20.45 21.98
N MET A 61 -13.85 20.66 23.29
CA MET A 61 -14.48 19.69 24.19
C MET A 61 -15.94 19.39 23.80
N ALA A 62 -16.63 20.35 23.19
CA ALA A 62 -18.01 20.21 22.73
C ALA A 62 -18.17 19.22 21.55
N GLU A 63 -17.10 18.97 20.81
CA GLU A 63 -17.09 18.05 19.67
C GLU A 63 -16.71 16.61 20.07
N LEU A 64 -16.42 16.38 21.37
CA LEU A 64 -16.03 15.06 21.87
C LEU A 64 -17.25 14.29 22.41
N PRO A 65 -17.32 12.97 22.17
CA PRO A 65 -16.38 12.16 21.39
C PRO A 65 -16.60 12.30 19.87
N ILE A 66 -15.52 12.32 19.09
CA ILE A 66 -15.59 12.34 17.63
C ILE A 66 -16.03 10.97 17.12
N ASN A 67 -17.11 10.93 16.34
CA ASN A 67 -17.57 9.69 15.69
C ASN A 67 -16.97 9.57 14.28
N MET A 68 -16.02 8.62 14.12
CA MET A 68 -15.34 8.35 12.84
C MET A 68 -15.75 6.99 12.23
N VAL A 69 -16.84 6.39 12.71
CA VAL A 69 -17.32 5.09 12.21
C VAL A 69 -18.34 5.31 11.08
N PRO A 70 -18.20 4.63 9.92
CA PRO A 70 -17.15 3.66 9.58
C PRO A 70 -15.82 4.32 9.25
N TRP A 71 -14.72 3.69 9.67
CA TRP A 71 -13.37 4.15 9.38
C TRP A 71 -13.12 4.23 7.87
N ARG A 72 -12.48 5.32 7.45
CA ARG A 72 -12.08 5.60 6.07
C ARG A 72 -10.57 5.78 5.98
N TYR A 73 -10.04 5.50 4.80
CA TYR A 73 -8.61 5.56 4.51
C TYR A 73 -8.34 6.49 3.33
N LYS A 74 -7.24 7.25 3.42
CA LYS A 74 -6.71 8.08 2.34
C LYS A 74 -5.30 7.61 1.96
N PRO A 75 -4.86 7.86 0.73
CA PRO A 75 -3.46 7.70 0.36
C PRO A 75 -2.54 8.43 1.34
N ARG A 76 -1.47 7.77 1.77
CA ARG A 76 -0.38 8.45 2.47
C ARG A 76 0.26 9.44 1.49
N SER A 77 0.57 10.64 1.96
CA SER A 77 1.27 11.64 1.15
C SER A 77 2.55 11.05 0.54
N GLY A 78 2.66 11.11 -0.79
CA GLY A 78 3.79 10.57 -1.56
C GLY A 78 3.62 9.11 -2.00
N ALA A 79 2.57 8.41 -1.55
CA ALA A 79 2.29 7.03 -1.95
C ALA A 79 1.42 6.93 -3.21
N GLU A 80 0.90 8.04 -3.74
CA GLU A 80 -0.11 8.07 -4.80
C GLU A 80 0.37 7.37 -6.08
N LYS A 81 1.63 7.62 -6.46
CA LYS A 81 2.23 6.97 -7.65
C LYS A 81 2.37 5.47 -7.46
N GLN A 82 2.81 5.04 -6.27
CA GLN A 82 3.00 3.62 -5.99
C GLN A 82 1.66 2.89 -5.88
N LEU A 83 0.64 3.53 -5.30
CA LEU A 83 -0.74 3.03 -5.30
C LEU A 83 -1.28 2.85 -6.71
N GLN A 84 -1.06 3.81 -7.62
CA GLN A 84 -1.48 3.67 -9.02
C GLN A 84 -0.79 2.51 -9.73
N VAL A 85 0.51 2.30 -9.49
CA VAL A 85 1.25 1.15 -10.02
C VAL A 85 0.67 -0.17 -9.50
N ILE A 86 0.42 -0.25 -8.19
CA ILE A 86 -0.13 -1.45 -7.56
C ILE A 86 -1.56 -1.71 -8.05
N GLU A 87 -2.41 -0.70 -8.11
CA GLU A 87 -3.77 -0.80 -8.65
C GLU A 87 -3.75 -1.35 -10.09
N TRP A 88 -2.89 -0.80 -10.94
CA TRP A 88 -2.73 -1.27 -12.31
C TRP A 88 -2.25 -2.72 -12.38
N LEU A 89 -1.28 -3.12 -11.55
CA LEU A 89 -0.81 -4.51 -11.48
C LEU A 89 -1.91 -5.47 -11.02
N LEU A 90 -2.67 -5.08 -10.00
CA LEU A 90 -3.76 -5.89 -9.44
C LEU A 90 -4.89 -6.11 -10.46
N GLN A 91 -5.19 -5.11 -11.30
CA GLN A 91 -6.18 -5.25 -12.37
C GLN A 91 -5.78 -6.28 -13.45
N GLN A 92 -4.48 -6.58 -13.59
CA GLN A 92 -3.95 -7.54 -14.55
C GLN A 92 -3.62 -8.90 -13.91
N ALA A 93 -3.69 -9.02 -12.57
CA ALA A 93 -3.23 -10.18 -11.84
C ALA A 93 -4.24 -11.33 -11.89
N ASP A 94 -3.76 -12.54 -12.16
CA ASP A 94 -4.56 -13.76 -11.98
C ASP A 94 -4.47 -14.28 -10.53
N GLU A 95 -3.34 -13.99 -9.88
CA GLU A 95 -3.04 -14.41 -8.51
C GLU A 95 -2.20 -13.33 -7.81
N VAL A 96 -2.51 -13.07 -6.55
CA VAL A 96 -1.78 -12.10 -5.71
C VAL A 96 -1.17 -12.84 -4.52
N VAL A 97 0.13 -12.67 -4.33
CA VAL A 97 0.87 -13.21 -3.20
C VAL A 97 1.18 -12.07 -2.24
N HIS A 98 0.55 -12.12 -1.07
CA HIS A 98 0.84 -11.21 0.02
C HIS A 98 2.15 -11.62 0.70
N ALA A 99 3.17 -10.77 0.58
CA ALA A 99 4.51 -11.03 1.07
C ALA A 99 4.99 -9.91 2.00
N GLY A 100 4.11 -9.38 2.84
CA GLY A 100 4.50 -8.49 3.93
C GLY A 100 5.13 -9.24 5.11
N ALA A 101 5.63 -8.49 6.09
CA ALA A 101 6.24 -9.04 7.28
C ALA A 101 5.33 -10.09 7.98
N PRO A 102 5.90 -11.15 8.57
CA PRO A 102 5.13 -12.17 9.26
C PRO A 102 4.71 -11.72 10.67
N ASP A 103 4.06 -10.57 10.78
CA ASP A 103 3.54 -10.00 12.02
C ASP A 103 2.13 -9.42 11.81
N ALA A 104 1.64 -8.58 12.73
CA ALA A 104 0.29 -8.04 12.69
C ALA A 104 0.14 -6.78 11.81
N GLU A 105 1.23 -6.10 11.52
CA GLU A 105 1.24 -4.90 10.68
C GLU A 105 1.50 -5.25 9.20
N GLY A 106 2.27 -6.31 8.99
CA GLY A 106 2.71 -6.82 7.69
C GLY A 106 1.65 -7.48 6.83
#